data_AF-A0A7W6BTF1-F1
#
_entry.id   AF-A0A7W6BTF1-F1
#
_cell.length_a   1.000
_cell.length_b   1.000
_cell.length_c   1.000
_cell.angle_alpha   90.00
_cell.angle_beta   90.00
_cell.angle_gamma   90.00
#
_symmetry.space_group_name_H-M   'P 1'
#
loop_
_entity.id
_entity.type
_entity.pdbx_description
1 polymer ?
#
loop_
_entity_poly.entity_id
_entity_poly.type
_entity_poly.pdbx_seq_one_letter_code
_entity_poly.pdbx_strand_id
1 'polypeptide(L)'
;MSVDMSPQANDAFLRELPWKPQPLRRYDQPLPYPVDRLPPIIREAVEQVADYVQAPMAMVAGCALSAVSAAVQTQFSVRRDARLHGPASLFFLTIAESGERKSSVDKFFMQPLHDWEAHQWREQKRWERMHRDAMEAWEESGREGEKPDDVPVVPRMLRGDDTAEALLGHLDKYPIAAVISAEAGVIFGSHSMKAENAQRNMGLLNQIWDGGPIREARVGRGETVIESVRGTMGLMLQPDVLAKFTEKTDGLARGIGFFARFLMCHPETTQGMRLYKEPPPMPELQAFQVRIAQLLLLPAGFDDLGRLIGHCAGFDKAAQDTWIRFHNEVEELIGGDREYSTIRDVASKAAENAARLACCLHVFATYGDGLTPINRSAIDSACALMRWYLDEAVRFSSSTDVTDEVRNAEKLEQWLCRRVREKPRDPITVNMVRQKGPGALRGGKRIDDALDLLSDLGRVRVKTYPGGKSRYITVAPQVVREWS
;
A
#
# COMPACT_ATOMS: atom_id res chain seq x y z
N MET A 1 -33.11 38.94 -33.02
CA MET A 1 -32.51 39.51 -31.79
C MET A 1 -31.02 39.64 -32.03
N SER A 2 -30.48 40.86 -32.03
CA SER A 2 -29.04 41.10 -32.13
C SER A 2 -28.39 40.74 -30.80
N VAL A 3 -27.52 39.73 -30.78
CA VAL A 3 -26.72 39.39 -29.60
C VAL A 3 -25.70 40.52 -29.40
N ASP A 4 -25.72 41.16 -28.22
CA ASP A 4 -24.73 42.17 -27.87
C ASP A 4 -23.36 41.51 -27.68
N MET A 5 -22.47 41.77 -28.63
CA MET A 5 -21.10 41.25 -28.66
C MET A 5 -20.08 42.28 -28.11
N SER A 6 -20.54 43.31 -27.40
CA SER A 6 -19.65 44.28 -26.77
C SER A 6 -18.68 43.59 -25.80
N PRO A 7 -17.47 44.14 -25.57
CA PRO A 7 -16.51 43.56 -24.64
C PRO A 7 -17.08 43.33 -23.24
N GLN A 8 -17.97 44.21 -22.79
CA GLN A 8 -18.63 44.12 -21.49
C GLN A 8 -19.70 43.02 -21.46
N ALA A 9 -20.52 42.89 -22.51
CA ALA A 9 -21.51 41.83 -22.63
C ALA A 9 -20.86 40.44 -22.75
N ASN A 10 -19.75 40.34 -23.48
CA ASN A 10 -18.98 39.10 -23.60
C ASN A 10 -18.30 38.73 -22.27
N ASP A 11 -17.82 39.70 -21.49
CA ASP A 11 -17.25 39.45 -20.16
C ASP A 11 -18.32 39.05 -19.13
N ALA A 12 -19.51 39.65 -19.20
CA ALA A 12 -20.65 39.26 -18.37
C ALA A 12 -21.14 37.83 -18.70
N PHE A 13 -21.33 37.51 -19.98
CA PHE A 13 -21.72 36.18 -20.45
C PHE A 13 -20.69 35.09 -20.05
N LEU A 14 -19.39 35.39 -20.16
CA LEU A 14 -18.34 34.44 -19.78
C LEU A 14 -18.17 34.24 -18.27
N ARG A 15 -18.69 35.17 -17.45
CA ARG A 15 -18.82 34.98 -15.98
C ARG A 15 -20.00 34.07 -15.62
N GLU A 16 -21.05 34.06 -16.44
CA GLU A 16 -22.23 33.21 -16.21
C GLU A 16 -22.06 31.77 -16.73
N LEU A 17 -21.15 31.55 -17.69
CA LEU A 17 -20.81 30.19 -18.14
C LEU A 17 -20.11 29.40 -17.01
N PRO A 18 -20.61 28.20 -16.66
CA PRO A 18 -19.99 27.36 -15.64
C PRO A 18 -18.57 26.99 -16.05
N TRP A 19 -17.59 27.57 -15.37
CA TRP A 19 -16.18 27.25 -15.56
C TRP A 19 -15.90 25.88 -14.93
N LYS A 20 -15.68 24.86 -15.75
CA LYS A 20 -15.34 23.49 -15.32
C LYS A 20 -13.89 23.16 -15.70
N PRO A 21 -12.89 23.68 -14.98
CA PRO A 21 -11.51 23.32 -15.24
C PRO A 21 -11.32 21.81 -15.07
N GLN A 22 -10.63 21.19 -16.01
CA GLN A 22 -10.12 19.84 -15.85
C GLN A 22 -8.84 19.89 -15.03
N PRO A 23 -8.54 18.87 -14.21
CA PRO A 23 -7.32 18.86 -13.41
C PRO A 23 -6.09 18.64 -14.29
N LEU A 24 -4.98 19.35 -14.00
CA LEU A 24 -3.68 19.22 -14.71
C LEU A 24 -3.15 17.79 -14.66
N ARG A 25 -3.36 17.14 -13.51
CA ARG A 25 -3.19 15.71 -13.31
C ARG A 25 -4.55 15.12 -12.99
N ARG A 26 -4.91 13.99 -13.59
CA ARG A 26 -6.19 13.33 -13.26
C ARG A 26 -6.31 12.93 -11.78
N TYR A 27 -5.20 12.82 -11.05
CA TYR A 27 -5.15 12.38 -9.66
C TYR A 27 -4.02 13.09 -8.92
N ASP A 28 -4.28 14.22 -8.26
CA ASP A 28 -3.24 14.90 -7.47
C ASP A 28 -3.41 14.71 -5.96
N GLN A 29 -4.65 14.74 -5.48
CA GLN A 29 -4.94 14.56 -4.07
C GLN A 29 -5.37 13.12 -3.81
N PRO A 30 -4.75 12.43 -2.83
CA PRO A 30 -5.20 11.12 -2.43
C PRO A 30 -6.64 11.22 -1.93
N LEU A 31 -7.49 10.29 -2.35
CA LEU A 31 -8.82 10.18 -1.78
C LEU A 31 -8.71 9.90 -0.27
N PRO A 32 -9.63 10.40 0.57
CA PRO A 32 -9.66 10.02 1.98
C PRO A 32 -9.72 8.49 2.12
N TYR A 33 -8.91 7.94 3.02
CA TYR A 33 -8.94 6.50 3.27
C TYR A 33 -10.32 6.09 3.81
N PRO A 34 -10.97 5.05 3.26
CA PRO A 34 -12.34 4.66 3.62
C PRO A 34 -12.37 3.88 4.93
N VAL A 35 -12.02 4.55 6.03
CA VAL A 35 -11.90 3.97 7.38
C VAL A 35 -13.22 3.41 7.89
N ASP A 36 -14.35 3.96 7.44
CA ASP A 36 -15.70 3.51 7.74
C ASP A 36 -15.99 2.08 7.27
N ARG A 37 -15.22 1.60 6.27
CA ARG A 37 -15.32 0.24 5.71
C ARG A 37 -14.62 -0.80 6.55
N LEU A 38 -13.77 -0.42 7.50
CA LEU A 38 -13.15 -1.38 8.41
C LEU A 38 -14.18 -1.90 9.42
N PRO A 39 -14.09 -3.19 9.82
CA PRO A 39 -14.86 -3.72 10.94
C PRO A 39 -14.64 -2.88 12.22
N PRO A 40 -15.65 -2.73 13.09
CA PRO A 40 -15.58 -1.84 14.26
C PRO A 40 -14.29 -1.97 15.08
N ILE A 41 -13.91 -3.20 15.46
CA ILE A 41 -12.70 -3.47 16.23
C ILE A 41 -11.38 -3.01 15.56
N ILE A 42 -11.33 -2.99 14.22
CA ILE A 42 -10.17 -2.49 13.48
C ILE A 42 -10.29 -0.97 13.31
N ARG A 43 -11.48 -0.49 12.92
CA ARG A 43 -11.78 0.93 12.69
C ARG A 43 -11.47 1.76 13.93
N GLU A 44 -12.02 1.38 15.07
CA GLU A 44 -11.92 2.13 16.33
C GLU A 44 -10.47 2.19 16.82
N ALA A 45 -9.71 1.09 16.70
CA ALA A 45 -8.28 1.07 17.02
C ALA A 45 -7.46 1.95 16.06
N VAL A 46 -7.76 1.91 14.76
CA VAL A 46 -7.11 2.74 13.74
C VAL A 46 -7.40 4.22 13.97
N GLU A 47 -8.65 4.60 14.21
CA GLU A 47 -9.05 5.99 14.51
C GLU A 47 -8.39 6.48 15.79
N GLN A 48 -8.39 5.68 16.85
CA GLN A 48 -7.75 6.02 18.12
C GLN A 48 -6.24 6.23 17.99
N VAL A 49 -5.54 5.37 17.25
CA VAL A 49 -4.09 5.54 16.99
C VAL A 49 -3.84 6.72 16.06
N ALA A 50 -4.66 6.92 15.03
CA ALA A 50 -4.54 8.06 14.13
C ALA A 50 -4.74 9.39 14.87
N ASP A 51 -5.69 9.46 15.80
CA ASP A 51 -5.95 10.64 16.63
C ASP A 51 -4.83 10.90 17.63
N TYR A 52 -4.31 9.84 18.27
CA TYR A 52 -3.23 9.95 19.23
C TYR A 52 -1.88 10.30 18.58
N VAL A 53 -1.50 9.52 17.57
CA VAL A 53 -0.24 9.67 16.85
C VAL A 53 -0.32 10.80 15.82
N GLN A 54 -1.51 11.31 15.47
CA GLN A 54 -1.70 12.34 14.46
C GLN A 54 -0.94 12.03 13.17
N ALA A 55 -1.10 10.79 12.71
CA ALA A 55 -0.46 10.24 11.53
C ALA A 55 -1.51 10.03 10.41
N PRO A 56 -1.09 9.97 9.14
CA PRO A 56 -2.05 9.82 8.04
C PRO A 56 -2.85 8.51 8.14
N MET A 57 -4.17 8.60 7.98
CA MET A 57 -5.11 7.49 8.20
C MET A 57 -4.73 6.22 7.42
N ALA A 58 -4.37 6.35 6.15
CA ALA A 58 -4.00 5.20 5.31
C ALA A 58 -2.74 4.46 5.81
N MET A 59 -1.78 5.18 6.40
CA MET A 59 -0.57 4.58 6.97
C MET A 59 -0.90 3.82 8.26
N VAL A 60 -1.75 4.41 9.11
CA VAL A 60 -2.24 3.78 10.35
C VAL A 60 -3.01 2.50 10.03
N ALA A 61 -3.95 2.57 9.09
CA ALA A 61 -4.73 1.43 8.64
C ALA A 61 -3.87 0.34 7.97
N GLY A 62 -2.94 0.71 7.09
CA GLY A 62 -2.02 -0.24 6.46
C GLY A 62 -1.15 -0.98 7.48
N CYS A 63 -0.72 -0.30 8.54
CA CYS A 63 0.00 -0.92 9.64
C CYS A 63 -0.86 -1.93 10.42
N ALA A 64 -2.08 -1.52 10.81
CA ALA A 64 -3.02 -2.38 11.51
C ALA A 64 -3.37 -3.62 10.68
N LEU A 65 -3.67 -3.44 9.39
CA LEU A 65 -4.00 -4.54 8.48
C LEU A 65 -2.80 -5.46 8.19
N SER A 66 -1.57 -4.95 8.23
CA SER A 66 -0.37 -5.79 8.16
C SER A 66 -0.26 -6.71 9.39
N ALA A 67 -0.53 -6.19 10.58
CA ALA A 67 -0.57 -6.99 11.81
C ALA A 67 -1.70 -8.04 11.78
N VAL A 68 -2.90 -7.64 11.32
CA VAL A 68 -4.04 -8.57 11.13
C VAL A 68 -3.67 -9.67 10.15
N SER A 69 -3.12 -9.33 8.99
CA SER A 69 -2.68 -10.30 7.97
C SER A 69 -1.67 -11.29 8.54
N ALA A 70 -0.68 -10.81 9.32
CA ALA A 70 0.33 -11.65 9.94
C ALA A 70 -0.25 -12.63 10.97
N ALA A 71 -1.24 -12.21 11.76
CA ALA A 71 -1.91 -13.08 12.71
C ALA A 71 -2.84 -14.09 12.02
N VAL A 72 -3.67 -13.62 11.08
CA VAL A 72 -4.67 -14.43 10.36
C VAL A 72 -4.02 -15.46 9.45
N GLN A 73 -2.93 -15.12 8.74
CA GLN A 73 -2.29 -16.05 7.80
C GLN A 73 -1.85 -17.35 8.46
N THR A 74 -1.55 -17.37 9.77
CA THR A 74 -1.08 -18.57 10.47
C THR A 74 -2.06 -19.74 10.32
N GLN A 75 -3.36 -19.44 10.33
CA GLN A 75 -4.43 -20.45 10.30
C GLN A 75 -5.28 -20.38 9.05
N PHE A 76 -5.46 -19.20 8.46
CA PHE A 76 -6.53 -18.99 7.49
C PHE A 76 -6.01 -18.77 6.06
N SER A 77 -6.68 -19.41 5.11
CA SER A 77 -6.58 -19.19 3.67
C SER A 77 -7.97 -18.85 3.13
N VAL A 78 -8.04 -18.33 1.91
CA VAL A 78 -9.30 -17.94 1.27
C VAL A 78 -9.58 -18.80 0.04
N ARG A 79 -10.84 -19.24 -0.09
CA ARG A 79 -11.36 -19.97 -1.25
C ARG A 79 -12.33 -19.07 -2.03
N ARG A 80 -11.92 -18.67 -3.22
CA ARG A 80 -12.70 -17.86 -4.16
C ARG A 80 -13.62 -18.70 -5.04
N ASP A 81 -13.19 -19.92 -5.36
CA ASP A 81 -13.96 -20.95 -6.06
C ASP A 81 -13.33 -22.33 -5.80
N ALA A 82 -13.91 -23.43 -6.30
CA ALA A 82 -13.47 -24.81 -6.15
C ALA A 82 -12.00 -25.07 -6.51
N ARG A 83 -11.39 -24.23 -7.35
CA ARG A 83 -9.97 -24.34 -7.73
C ARG A 83 -9.12 -23.13 -7.36
N LEU A 84 -9.75 -22.04 -6.90
CA LEU A 84 -9.08 -20.78 -6.64
C LEU A 84 -8.92 -20.60 -5.13
N HIS A 85 -7.79 -21.09 -4.63
CA HIS A 85 -7.39 -20.97 -3.23
C HIS A 85 -6.17 -20.05 -3.13
N GLY A 86 -5.94 -19.43 -1.97
CA GLY A 86 -4.75 -18.64 -1.71
C GLY A 86 -4.60 -18.32 -0.23
N PRO A 87 -3.39 -17.99 0.24
CA PRO A 87 -3.19 -17.59 1.63
C PRO A 87 -3.96 -16.31 1.94
N ALA A 88 -4.32 -16.09 3.20
CA ALA A 88 -4.90 -14.81 3.63
C ALA A 88 -3.86 -13.66 3.65
N SER A 89 -2.60 -13.96 3.35
CA SER A 89 -1.49 -13.03 3.47
C SER A 89 -1.54 -11.87 2.46
N LEU A 90 -1.22 -10.67 2.95
CA LEU A 90 -1.25 -9.43 2.21
C LEU A 90 0.10 -8.73 2.24
N PHE A 91 0.39 -7.98 1.18
CA PHE A 91 1.55 -7.11 1.06
C PHE A 91 1.09 -5.65 1.09
N PHE A 92 1.58 -4.86 2.04
CA PHE A 92 1.31 -3.43 2.18
C PHE A 92 2.60 -2.63 1.97
N LEU A 93 2.49 -1.54 1.23
CA LEU A 93 3.60 -0.61 0.99
C LEU A 93 3.13 0.82 1.22
N THR A 94 3.63 1.45 2.28
CA THR A 94 3.36 2.87 2.54
C THR A 94 4.57 3.72 2.24
N ILE A 95 4.40 4.72 1.40
CA ILE A 95 5.41 5.73 1.12
C ILE A 95 5.08 6.96 1.97
N ALA A 96 5.98 7.32 2.87
CA ALA A 96 5.78 8.43 3.80
C ALA A 96 7.09 9.13 4.14
N GLU A 97 7.01 10.44 4.33
CA GLU A 97 8.15 11.31 4.60
C GLU A 97 8.91 10.94 5.89
N SER A 98 10.14 11.42 5.99
CA SER A 98 10.86 11.36 7.27
C SER A 98 10.10 12.17 8.33
N GLY A 99 10.00 11.66 9.56
CA GLY A 99 9.25 12.33 10.63
C GLY A 99 7.72 12.20 10.58
N GLU A 100 7.18 11.39 9.67
CA GLU A 100 5.73 11.10 9.57
C GLU A 100 5.21 10.16 10.68
N ARG A 101 6.00 9.89 11.72
CA ARG A 101 5.65 9.00 12.85
C ARG A 101 5.41 7.53 12.47
N LYS A 102 5.99 7.06 11.34
CA LYS A 102 6.01 5.64 10.90
C LYS A 102 6.28 4.66 12.04
N SER A 103 7.43 4.81 12.70
CA SER A 103 7.86 3.92 13.80
C SER A 103 7.00 4.04 15.06
N SER A 104 6.28 5.15 15.24
CA SER A 104 5.34 5.30 16.37
C SER A 104 4.06 4.52 16.12
N VAL A 105 3.50 4.60 14.90
CA VAL A 105 2.33 3.83 14.50
C VAL A 105 2.63 2.33 14.55
N ASP A 106 3.76 1.93 13.99
CA ASP A 106 4.21 0.53 13.94
C ASP A 106 4.27 -0.11 15.34
N LYS A 107 4.88 0.58 16.31
CA LYS A 107 4.96 0.10 17.70
C LYS A 107 3.60 -0.25 18.30
N PHE A 108 2.54 0.50 18.02
CA PHE A 108 1.23 0.24 18.61
C PHE A 108 0.59 -1.04 18.10
N PHE A 109 0.62 -1.28 16.79
CA PHE A 109 -0.03 -2.45 16.20
C PHE A 109 0.84 -3.71 16.24
N MET A 110 2.16 -3.55 16.21
CA MET A 110 3.11 -4.67 16.18
C MET A 110 3.51 -5.19 17.56
N GLN A 111 3.22 -4.46 18.64
CA GLN A 111 3.51 -4.90 20.01
C GLN A 111 3.10 -6.35 20.32
N PRO A 112 1.84 -6.80 20.10
CA PRO A 112 1.46 -8.18 20.39
C PRO A 112 2.22 -9.23 19.55
N LEU A 113 2.61 -8.90 18.32
CA LEU A 113 3.45 -9.76 17.48
C LEU A 113 4.88 -9.86 18.04
N HIS A 114 5.46 -8.74 18.47
CA HIS A 114 6.78 -8.72 19.10
C HIS A 114 6.80 -9.45 20.45
N ASP A 115 5.77 -9.28 21.28
CA ASP A 115 5.64 -9.96 22.56
C ASP A 115 5.51 -11.48 22.36
N TRP A 116 4.70 -11.90 21.38
CA TRP A 116 4.58 -13.30 20.98
C TRP A 116 5.92 -13.86 20.47
N GLU A 117 6.58 -13.19 19.52
CA GLU A 117 7.87 -13.64 18.96
C GLU A 117 8.96 -13.73 20.03
N ALA A 118 8.99 -12.80 20.99
CA ALA A 118 9.90 -12.84 22.14
C ALA A 118 9.61 -14.03 23.08
N HIS A 119 8.33 -14.39 23.28
CA HIS A 119 7.97 -15.60 24.00
C HIS A 119 8.45 -16.86 23.27
N GLN A 120 8.18 -16.96 21.97
CA GLN A 120 8.62 -18.08 21.14
C GLN A 120 10.15 -18.23 21.14
N TRP A 121 10.89 -17.13 21.05
CA TRP A 121 12.35 -17.15 21.13
C TRP A 121 12.86 -17.73 22.46
N ARG A 122 12.23 -17.36 23.58
CA ARG A 122 12.60 -17.90 24.90
C ARG A 122 12.32 -19.39 25.00
N GLU A 123 11.17 -19.84 24.49
CA GLU A 123 10.82 -21.26 24.45
C GLU A 123 11.78 -22.06 23.57
N GLN A 124 12.17 -21.53 22.41
CA GLN A 124 13.19 -22.16 21.56
C GLN A 124 14.52 -22.31 22.30
N LYS A 125 14.98 -21.26 22.99
CA LYS A 125 16.23 -21.33 23.79
C LYS A 125 16.14 -22.32 24.93
N ARG A 126 14.95 -22.51 25.51
CA ARG A 126 14.69 -23.51 26.54
C ARG A 126 14.79 -24.93 25.96
N TRP A 127 14.14 -25.19 24.83
CA TRP A 127 14.22 -26.49 24.15
C TRP A 127 15.65 -26.81 23.68
N GLU A 128 16.37 -25.86 23.09
CA GLU A 128 17.78 -26.01 22.68
C GLU A 128 18.70 -26.33 23.87
N ARG A 129 18.40 -25.81 25.07
CA ARG A 129 19.14 -26.14 26.30
C ARG A 129 18.82 -27.55 26.76
N MET A 130 17.53 -27.88 26.91
CA MET A 130 17.09 -29.21 27.35
C MET A 130 17.62 -30.33 26.45
N HIS A 131 17.57 -30.12 25.12
CA HIS A 131 18.10 -31.09 24.16
C HIS A 131 19.62 -31.25 24.28
N ARG A 132 20.37 -30.15 24.47
CA ARG A 132 21.83 -30.21 24.67
C ARG A 132 22.19 -31.00 25.92
N ASP A 133 21.55 -30.71 27.05
CA ASP A 133 21.80 -31.38 28.33
C ASP A 133 21.43 -32.87 28.23
N ALA A 134 20.33 -33.20 27.54
CA ALA A 134 19.93 -34.59 27.29
C ALA A 134 20.90 -35.33 26.36
N MET A 135 21.39 -34.67 25.30
CA MET A 135 22.37 -35.24 24.37
C MET A 135 23.71 -35.50 25.06
N GLU A 136 24.18 -34.56 25.90
CA GLU A 136 25.40 -34.72 26.70
C GLU A 136 25.27 -35.91 27.66
N ALA A 137 24.16 -36.00 28.40
CA ALA A 137 23.89 -37.14 29.28
C ALA A 137 23.83 -38.49 28.55
N TRP A 138 23.29 -38.52 27.32
CA TRP A 138 23.26 -39.72 26.49
C TRP A 138 24.64 -40.09 25.94
N GLU A 139 25.49 -39.12 25.63
CA GLU A 139 26.89 -39.38 25.25
C GLU A 139 27.71 -39.90 26.44
N GLU A 140 27.53 -39.33 27.63
CA GLU A 140 28.18 -39.75 28.87
C GLU A 140 27.75 -41.14 29.34
N SER A 141 26.49 -41.55 29.08
CA SER A 141 26.01 -42.91 29.37
C SER A 141 26.63 -43.98 28.46
N GLY A 142 27.51 -43.60 27.52
CA GLY A 142 28.02 -44.50 26.51
C GLY A 142 26.99 -44.80 25.42
N ARG A 143 26.01 -43.91 25.22
CA ARG A 143 24.88 -44.07 24.28
C ARG A 143 23.94 -45.21 24.66
N GLU A 144 23.86 -45.51 25.94
CA GLU A 144 22.85 -46.42 26.48
C GLU A 144 21.50 -45.71 26.59
N GLY A 145 20.43 -46.39 26.14
CA GLY A 145 19.06 -45.87 26.13
C GLY A 145 18.63 -45.23 24.81
N GLU A 146 17.43 -44.66 24.82
CA GLU A 146 16.88 -43.95 23.66
C GLU A 146 17.62 -42.63 23.42
N LYS A 147 17.97 -42.37 22.15
CA LYS A 147 18.57 -41.10 21.75
C LYS A 147 17.55 -39.98 21.98
N PRO A 148 17.92 -38.85 22.59
CA PRO A 148 17.03 -37.70 22.73
C PRO A 148 16.43 -37.25 21.40
N ASP A 149 15.13 -36.95 21.42
CA ASP A 149 14.42 -36.41 20.27
C ASP A 149 14.99 -35.06 19.82
N ASP A 150 14.80 -34.74 18.54
CA ASP A 150 15.19 -33.45 17.97
C ASP A 150 14.42 -32.29 18.62
N VAL A 151 15.05 -31.10 18.64
CA VAL A 151 14.44 -29.88 19.16
C VAL A 151 13.12 -29.59 18.40
N PRO A 152 11.98 -29.43 19.10
CA PRO A 152 10.71 -29.16 18.44
C PRO A 152 10.77 -27.84 17.67
N VAL A 153 10.08 -27.79 16.53
CA VAL A 153 9.97 -26.56 15.75
C VAL A 153 9.14 -25.56 16.54
N VAL A 154 9.78 -24.49 17.01
CA VAL A 154 9.10 -23.40 17.70
C VAL A 154 8.60 -22.37 16.67
N PRO A 155 7.31 -22.03 16.67
CA PRO A 155 6.73 -21.05 15.75
C PRO A 155 7.45 -19.70 15.81
N ARG A 156 7.91 -19.20 14.66
CA ARG A 156 8.48 -17.86 14.52
C ARG A 156 8.13 -17.33 13.16
N MET A 157 7.65 -16.09 13.07
CA MET A 157 7.23 -15.54 11.77
C MET A 157 7.92 -14.23 11.41
N LEU A 158 8.33 -13.41 12.39
CA LEU A 158 8.89 -12.11 12.07
C LEU A 158 10.27 -12.24 11.43
N ARG A 159 10.41 -11.68 10.23
CA ARG A 159 11.63 -11.68 9.41
C ARG A 159 12.06 -10.25 9.09
N GLY A 160 13.35 -10.06 8.80
CA GLY A 160 13.96 -8.77 8.50
C GLY A 160 14.49 -8.70 7.07
N ASP A 161 15.79 -8.42 6.93
CA ASP A 161 16.51 -8.25 5.68
C ASP A 161 17.11 -9.56 5.14
N ASP A 162 16.43 -10.68 5.38
CA ASP A 162 16.90 -12.01 4.98
C ASP A 162 17.31 -12.07 3.50
N THR A 163 18.33 -12.89 3.22
CA THR A 163 18.59 -13.35 1.84
C THR A 163 17.58 -14.41 1.44
N ALA A 164 17.48 -14.68 0.14
CA ALA A 164 16.60 -15.73 -0.37
C ALA A 164 16.91 -17.09 0.29
N GLU A 165 18.18 -17.42 0.51
CA GLU A 165 18.60 -18.67 1.15
C GLU A 165 18.21 -18.73 2.63
N ALA A 166 18.36 -17.63 3.37
CA ALA A 166 18.00 -17.57 4.78
C ALA A 166 16.48 -17.69 4.95
N LEU A 167 15.71 -17.03 4.09
CA LEU A 167 14.25 -17.11 4.08
C LEU A 167 13.77 -18.52 3.71
N LEU A 168 14.35 -19.16 2.69
CA LEU A 168 14.03 -20.55 2.33
C LEU A 168 14.35 -21.53 3.46
N GLY A 169 15.51 -21.40 4.11
CA GLY A 169 15.89 -22.25 5.23
C GLY A 169 14.99 -22.07 6.47
N HIS A 170 14.37 -20.90 6.63
CA HIS A 170 13.34 -20.67 7.64
C HIS A 170 12.02 -21.34 7.24
N LEU A 171 11.56 -21.09 6.01
CA LEU A 171 10.28 -21.59 5.50
C LEU A 171 10.20 -23.12 5.40
N ASP A 172 11.34 -23.78 5.18
CA ASP A 172 11.47 -25.24 5.21
C ASP A 172 11.11 -25.84 6.59
N LYS A 173 11.38 -25.09 7.66
CA LYS A 173 11.05 -25.51 9.04
C LYS A 173 9.68 -25.03 9.47
N TYR A 174 9.36 -23.78 9.14
CA TYR A 174 8.11 -23.14 9.51
C TYR A 174 7.64 -22.27 8.33
N PRO A 175 6.66 -22.74 7.53
CA PRO A 175 6.28 -22.16 6.24
C PRO A 175 5.45 -20.87 6.36
N ILE A 176 5.65 -20.10 7.42
CA ILE A 176 4.98 -18.83 7.69
C ILE A 176 6.03 -17.76 7.97
N ALA A 177 5.93 -16.64 7.27
CA ALA A 177 6.79 -15.49 7.44
C ALA A 177 5.99 -14.17 7.44
N ALA A 178 6.54 -13.16 8.09
CA ALA A 178 6.04 -11.79 8.07
C ALA A 178 7.22 -10.82 8.05
N VAL A 179 7.34 -10.03 6.98
CA VAL A 179 8.36 -8.98 6.87
C VAL A 179 7.67 -7.64 7.08
N ILE A 180 7.68 -7.15 8.32
CA ILE A 180 7.02 -5.89 8.70
C ILE A 180 8.06 -4.93 9.23
N SER A 181 8.15 -3.74 8.64
CA SER A 181 9.15 -2.74 9.00
C SER A 181 8.69 -1.31 8.70
N ALA A 182 8.75 -0.45 9.73
CA ALA A 182 8.61 1.00 9.61
C ALA A 182 9.80 1.68 8.91
N GLU A 183 10.92 0.96 8.73
CA GLU A 183 12.16 1.41 8.10
C GLU A 183 12.58 0.45 6.99
N ALA A 184 11.71 0.28 5.99
CA ALA A 184 11.97 -0.64 4.89
C ALA A 184 13.21 -0.25 4.05
N GLY A 185 13.80 0.93 4.27
CA GLY A 185 15.11 1.29 3.71
C GLY A 185 16.23 0.31 4.08
N VAL A 186 16.16 -0.36 5.22
CA VAL A 186 17.10 -1.45 5.57
C VAL A 186 16.91 -2.65 4.65
N ILE A 187 15.66 -3.01 4.35
CA ILE A 187 15.32 -4.13 3.48
C ILE A 187 15.69 -3.81 2.03
N PHE A 188 15.23 -2.66 1.50
CA PHE A 188 15.54 -2.25 0.13
C PHE A 188 17.02 -1.87 -0.09
N GLY A 189 17.74 -1.52 0.98
CA GLY A 189 19.17 -1.27 0.97
C GLY A 189 20.05 -2.48 1.25
N SER A 190 19.45 -3.64 1.55
CA SER A 190 20.18 -4.85 1.95
C SER A 190 20.94 -5.48 0.78
N HIS A 191 21.82 -6.44 1.09
CA HIS A 191 22.50 -7.23 0.08
C HIS A 191 21.53 -8.01 -0.83
N SER A 192 20.39 -8.46 -0.27
CA SER A 192 19.39 -9.25 -0.99
C SER A 192 18.57 -8.42 -1.98
N MET A 193 18.59 -7.09 -1.87
CA MET A 193 17.88 -6.16 -2.75
C MET A 193 18.81 -5.36 -3.70
N LYS A 194 20.10 -5.70 -3.76
CA LYS A 194 21.01 -5.19 -4.81
C LYS A 194 20.65 -5.78 -6.17
N ALA A 195 20.88 -5.03 -7.25
CA ALA A 195 20.49 -5.40 -8.62
C ALA A 195 20.85 -6.86 -9.01
N GLU A 196 22.02 -7.36 -8.60
CA GLU A 196 22.49 -8.73 -8.85
C GLU A 196 21.65 -9.83 -8.16
N ASN A 197 21.07 -9.56 -6.99
CA ASN A 197 20.32 -10.54 -6.17
C ASN A 197 18.82 -10.25 -6.12
N ALA A 198 18.42 -9.00 -6.41
CA ALA A 198 17.06 -8.51 -6.20
C ALA A 198 16.05 -9.30 -7.05
N GLN A 199 16.42 -9.72 -8.26
CA GLN A 199 15.55 -10.54 -9.09
C GLN A 199 15.17 -11.86 -8.41
N ARG A 200 16.15 -12.57 -7.85
CA ARG A 200 15.90 -13.85 -7.15
C ARG A 200 15.09 -13.63 -5.90
N ASN A 201 15.43 -12.63 -5.09
CA ASN A 201 14.75 -12.37 -3.83
C ASN A 201 13.31 -11.91 -4.03
N MET A 202 13.07 -10.95 -4.93
CA MET A 202 11.71 -10.51 -5.28
C MET A 202 10.91 -11.63 -5.96
N GLY A 203 11.56 -12.48 -6.77
CA GLY A 203 10.93 -13.67 -7.35
C GLY A 203 10.46 -14.66 -6.29
N LEU A 204 11.26 -14.89 -5.25
CA LEU A 204 10.87 -15.71 -4.09
C LEU A 204 9.68 -15.08 -3.34
N LEU A 205 9.73 -13.77 -3.05
CA LEU A 205 8.63 -13.06 -2.39
C LEU A 205 7.34 -13.10 -3.20
N ASN A 206 7.42 -13.07 -4.53
CA ASN A 206 6.27 -13.26 -5.42
C ASN A 206 5.65 -14.65 -5.28
N GLN A 207 6.47 -15.71 -5.23
CA GLN A 207 6.00 -17.08 -5.01
C GLN A 207 5.36 -17.25 -3.63
N ILE A 208 5.94 -16.62 -2.61
CA ILE A 208 5.39 -16.58 -1.25
C ILE A 208 4.02 -15.90 -1.24
N TRP A 209 3.86 -14.78 -1.96
CA TRP A 209 2.55 -14.15 -2.10
C TRP A 209 1.58 -15.05 -2.84
N ASP A 210 1.99 -15.73 -3.91
CA ASP A 210 1.12 -16.65 -4.66
C ASP A 210 0.69 -17.84 -3.78
N GLY A 211 1.50 -18.23 -2.79
CA GLY A 211 1.23 -19.34 -1.86
C GLY A 211 1.41 -20.73 -2.50
N GLY A 212 2.02 -20.78 -3.68
CA GLY A 212 2.32 -22.02 -4.39
C GLY A 212 3.55 -22.74 -3.82
N PRO A 213 3.78 -24.01 -4.21
CA PRO A 213 4.94 -24.76 -3.75
C PRO A 213 6.25 -24.16 -4.28
N ILE A 214 7.22 -23.99 -3.39
CA ILE A 214 8.56 -23.52 -3.73
C ILE A 214 9.48 -24.74 -3.83
N ARG A 215 10.14 -24.90 -4.98
CA ARG A 215 11.09 -26.00 -5.22
C ARG A 215 12.49 -25.46 -5.40
N GLU A 216 13.42 -25.95 -4.60
CA GLU A 216 14.84 -25.64 -4.75
C GLU A 216 15.66 -26.93 -4.76
N ALA A 217 16.47 -27.11 -5.81
CA ALA A 217 17.43 -28.20 -5.89
C ALA A 217 18.85 -27.64 -5.68
N ARG A 218 19.62 -28.24 -4.77
CA ARG A 218 21.02 -27.90 -4.55
C ARG A 218 21.93 -29.10 -4.72
N VAL A 219 23.03 -28.90 -5.43
CA VAL A 219 24.09 -29.91 -5.58
C VAL A 219 24.58 -30.31 -4.18
N GLY A 220 24.50 -31.61 -3.87
CA GLY A 220 24.93 -32.17 -2.58
C GLY A 220 23.91 -32.07 -1.42
N ARG A 221 22.81 -31.32 -1.57
CA ARG A 221 21.77 -31.16 -0.52
C ARG A 221 20.41 -31.78 -0.88
N GLY A 222 20.23 -32.20 -2.13
CA GLY A 222 18.97 -32.78 -2.62
C GLY A 222 17.97 -31.72 -3.07
N GLU A 223 16.70 -32.15 -3.22
CA GLU A 223 15.56 -31.29 -3.56
C GLU A 223 14.79 -30.95 -2.27
N THR A 224 14.54 -29.67 -2.06
CA THR A 224 13.66 -29.14 -1.01
C THR A 224 12.37 -28.64 -1.64
N VAL A 225 11.24 -29.12 -1.15
CA VAL A 225 9.91 -28.69 -1.59
C VAL A 225 9.17 -28.12 -0.39
N ILE A 226 8.87 -26.83 -0.43
CA ILE A 226 8.13 -26.13 0.61
C ILE A 226 6.71 -25.90 0.09
N GLU A 227 5.73 -26.51 0.73
CA GLU A 227 4.32 -26.38 0.37
C GLU A 227 3.56 -25.49 1.36
N SER A 228 2.40 -24.97 0.93
CA SER A 228 1.49 -24.17 1.77
C SER A 228 2.15 -22.97 2.46
N VAL A 229 3.11 -22.33 1.77
CA VAL A 229 3.82 -21.15 2.25
C VAL A 229 2.90 -19.95 2.42
N ARG A 230 3.14 -19.16 3.48
CA ARG A 230 2.38 -17.96 3.80
C ARG A 230 3.32 -16.82 4.16
N GLY A 231 3.16 -15.68 3.51
CA GLY A 231 4.00 -14.52 3.77
C GLY A 231 3.23 -13.22 3.75
N THR A 232 3.32 -12.46 4.84
CA THR A 232 2.79 -11.10 4.93
C THR A 232 3.94 -10.11 4.79
N MET A 233 3.71 -8.98 4.11
CA MET A 233 4.66 -7.88 4.08
C MET A 233 3.96 -6.58 4.50
N GLY A 234 4.58 -5.81 5.39
CA GLY A 234 4.08 -4.51 5.83
C GLY A 234 5.24 -3.52 5.86
N LEU A 235 5.46 -2.83 4.74
CA LEU A 235 6.65 -2.03 4.55
C LEU A 235 6.32 -0.54 4.50
N MET A 236 7.05 0.25 5.27
CA MET A 236 7.02 1.70 5.17
C MET A 236 8.38 2.23 4.72
N LEU A 237 8.41 3.06 3.68
CA LEU A 237 9.63 3.66 3.16
C LEU A 237 9.45 5.14 2.85
N GLN A 238 10.59 5.82 2.74
CA GLN A 238 10.64 7.20 2.26
C GLN A 238 10.57 7.23 0.73
N PRO A 239 10.03 8.31 0.14
CA PRO A 239 9.98 8.48 -1.32
C PRO A 239 11.35 8.31 -1.98
N ASP A 240 12.41 8.92 -1.42
CA ASP A 240 13.76 8.85 -1.96
C ASP A 240 14.35 7.44 -1.98
N VAL A 241 13.99 6.59 -1.01
CA VAL A 241 14.42 5.19 -0.96
C VAL A 241 13.81 4.42 -2.11
N LEU A 242 12.51 4.64 -2.38
CA LEU A 242 11.82 3.98 -3.49
C LEU A 242 12.38 4.42 -4.84
N ALA A 243 12.61 5.72 -5.02
CA ALA A 243 13.16 6.29 -6.24
C ALA A 243 14.54 5.70 -6.54
N LYS A 244 15.45 5.72 -5.56
CA LYS A 244 16.79 5.14 -5.70
C LYS A 244 16.77 3.64 -5.97
N PHE A 245 15.86 2.90 -5.34
CA PHE A 245 15.73 1.46 -5.58
C PHE A 245 15.24 1.18 -7.01
N THR A 246 14.24 1.92 -7.48
CA THR A 246 13.68 1.79 -8.83
C THR A 246 14.72 2.11 -9.90
N GLU A 247 15.51 3.18 -9.70
CA GLU A 247 16.62 3.56 -10.58
C GLU A 247 17.72 2.49 -10.63
N LYS A 248 18.17 2.01 -9.46
CA LYS A 248 19.25 1.01 -9.37
C LYS A 248 18.87 -0.36 -9.93
N THR A 249 17.59 -0.68 -9.94
CA THR A 249 17.09 -1.97 -10.44
C THR A 249 16.54 -1.86 -11.87
N ASP A 250 16.70 -0.71 -12.54
CA ASP A 250 16.24 -0.47 -13.91
C ASP A 250 14.77 -0.87 -14.14
N GLY A 251 13.91 -0.54 -13.17
CA GLY A 251 12.49 -0.88 -13.23
C GLY A 251 12.15 -2.38 -13.09
N LEU A 252 13.13 -3.24 -12.78
CA LEU A 252 12.98 -4.70 -12.63
C LEU A 252 11.79 -5.06 -11.73
N ALA A 253 11.61 -4.35 -10.62
CA ALA A 253 10.54 -4.60 -9.66
C ALA A 253 9.13 -4.48 -10.29
N ARG A 254 8.95 -3.57 -11.26
CA ARG A 254 7.72 -3.51 -12.06
C ARG A 254 7.67 -4.64 -13.08
N GLY A 255 8.77 -4.88 -13.80
CA GLY A 255 8.86 -5.90 -14.85
C GLY A 255 8.57 -7.33 -14.38
N ILE A 256 8.93 -7.69 -13.15
CA ILE A 256 8.65 -9.02 -12.56
C ILE A 256 7.34 -9.06 -11.76
N GLY A 257 6.59 -7.96 -11.72
CA GLY A 257 5.33 -7.85 -10.99
C GLY A 257 5.47 -7.88 -9.46
N PHE A 258 6.60 -7.44 -8.91
CA PHE A 258 6.79 -7.38 -7.46
C PHE A 258 5.83 -6.35 -6.83
N PHE A 259 5.84 -5.11 -7.32
CA PHE A 259 4.95 -4.06 -6.81
C PHE A 259 3.48 -4.31 -7.11
N ALA A 260 3.15 -5.09 -8.15
CA ALA A 260 1.78 -5.45 -8.51
C ALA A 260 1.02 -6.23 -7.41
N ARG A 261 1.74 -6.82 -6.45
CA ARG A 261 1.17 -7.57 -5.33
C ARG A 261 0.90 -6.72 -4.09
N PHE A 262 1.46 -5.50 -4.04
CA PHE A 262 1.33 -4.61 -2.88
C PHE A 262 0.08 -3.74 -2.95
N LEU A 263 -0.56 -3.57 -1.79
CA LEU A 263 -1.51 -2.51 -1.51
C LEU A 263 -0.72 -1.24 -1.19
N MET A 264 -0.47 -0.43 -2.22
CA MET A 264 0.40 0.74 -2.16
C MET A 264 -0.36 2.02 -1.81
N CYS A 265 0.20 2.85 -0.93
CA CYS A 265 -0.33 4.20 -0.68
C CYS A 265 0.79 5.23 -0.41
N HIS A 266 0.52 6.48 -0.75
CA HIS A 266 1.38 7.63 -0.44
C HIS A 266 0.51 8.75 0.14
N PRO A 267 0.10 8.62 1.41
CA PRO A 267 -0.83 9.56 1.99
C PRO A 267 -0.22 10.96 2.13
N GLU A 268 -1.07 11.98 2.15
CA GLU A 268 -0.67 13.35 2.45
C GLU A 268 -0.01 13.45 3.83
N THR A 269 1.01 14.30 3.92
CA THR A 269 1.70 14.54 5.17
C THR A 269 0.79 15.25 6.17
N THR A 270 0.84 14.79 7.41
CA THR A 270 0.20 15.47 8.55
C THR A 270 1.13 16.54 9.16
N GLN A 271 2.38 16.62 8.72
CA GLN A 271 3.38 17.57 9.26
C GLN A 271 2.87 19.01 9.15
N GLY A 272 3.12 19.80 10.21
CA GLY A 272 2.60 21.16 10.33
C GLY A 272 1.19 21.27 10.92
N MET A 273 0.41 20.18 10.97
CA MET A 273 -0.97 20.18 11.51
C MET A 273 -1.10 19.44 12.87
N ARG A 274 0.00 18.88 13.38
CA ARG A 274 0.03 18.00 14.57
C ARG A 274 0.27 18.78 15.87
N LEU A 275 -0.71 19.59 16.28
CA LEU A 275 -0.65 20.28 17.57
C LEU A 275 -0.76 19.28 18.73
N TYR A 276 0.01 19.49 19.80
CA TYR A 276 -0.01 18.61 20.97
C TYR A 276 -1.43 18.48 21.55
N LYS A 277 -1.80 17.25 21.87
CA LYS A 277 -3.05 16.89 22.56
C LYS A 277 -2.70 15.98 23.74
N GLU A 278 -3.42 16.14 24.84
CA GLU A 278 -3.22 15.28 26.01
C GLU A 278 -3.58 13.82 25.65
N PRO A 279 -2.74 12.82 26.00
CA PRO A 279 -3.00 11.41 25.72
C PRO A 279 -4.32 10.93 26.34
N PRO A 280 -5.33 10.48 25.55
CA PRO A 280 -6.46 9.77 26.12
C PRO A 280 -6.06 8.31 26.45
N PRO A 281 -6.81 7.62 27.33
CA PRO A 281 -6.77 6.16 27.42
C PRO A 281 -7.02 5.52 26.05
N MET A 282 -6.40 4.36 25.79
CA MET A 282 -6.50 3.66 24.49
C MET A 282 -7.15 2.26 24.60
N PRO A 283 -8.42 2.14 25.05
CA PRO A 283 -9.09 0.84 25.19
C PRO A 283 -9.30 0.10 23.87
N GLU A 284 -9.52 0.81 22.76
CA GLU A 284 -9.84 0.18 21.48
C GLU A 284 -8.59 -0.43 20.83
N LEU A 285 -7.45 0.25 20.98
CA LEU A 285 -6.15 -0.35 20.67
C LEU A 285 -5.90 -1.60 21.53
N GLN A 286 -6.21 -1.56 22.83
CA GLN A 286 -6.04 -2.73 23.71
C GLN A 286 -6.91 -3.91 23.24
N ALA A 287 -8.18 -3.66 22.89
CA ALA A 287 -9.08 -4.69 22.36
C ALA A 287 -8.51 -5.30 21.05
N PHE A 288 -7.99 -4.46 20.15
CA PHE A 288 -7.29 -4.92 18.95
C PHE A 288 -6.06 -5.77 19.27
N GLN A 289 -5.19 -5.32 20.19
CA GLN A 289 -3.97 -6.04 20.57
C GLN A 289 -4.29 -7.40 21.19
N VAL A 290 -5.31 -7.47 22.05
CA VAL A 290 -5.81 -8.73 22.63
C VAL A 290 -6.29 -9.67 21.52
N ARG A 291 -7.01 -9.16 20.52
CA ARG A 291 -7.48 -9.97 19.38
C ARG A 291 -6.32 -10.51 18.53
N ILE A 292 -5.26 -9.72 18.31
CA ILE A 292 -4.03 -10.21 17.65
C ILE A 292 -3.39 -11.32 18.48
N ALA A 293 -3.20 -11.12 19.78
CA ALA A 293 -2.59 -12.11 20.66
C ALA A 293 -3.41 -13.42 20.68
N GLN A 294 -4.74 -13.32 20.72
CA GLN A 294 -5.64 -14.47 20.63
C GLN A 294 -5.45 -15.27 19.33
N LEU A 295 -5.37 -14.60 18.18
CA LEU A 295 -5.12 -15.24 16.89
C LEU A 295 -3.73 -15.89 16.80
N LEU A 296 -2.70 -15.25 17.37
CA LEU A 296 -1.33 -15.78 17.40
C LEU A 296 -1.16 -17.00 18.32
N LEU A 297 -2.05 -17.19 19.29
CA LEU A 297 -2.09 -18.35 20.16
C LEU A 297 -2.75 -19.57 19.51
N LEU A 298 -3.43 -19.41 18.35
CA LEU A 298 -3.95 -20.54 17.59
C LEU A 298 -2.78 -21.35 17.00
N PRO A 299 -2.58 -22.62 17.41
CA PRO A 299 -1.41 -23.39 17.01
C PRO A 299 -1.48 -23.77 15.52
N ALA A 300 -0.41 -23.48 14.77
CA ALA A 300 -0.28 -23.93 13.37
C ALA A 300 -0.34 -25.46 13.32
N GLY A 301 -1.29 -26.01 12.56
CA GLY A 301 -1.41 -27.45 12.35
C GLY A 301 -0.52 -27.89 11.19
N PHE A 302 0.11 -29.06 11.30
CA PHE A 302 0.91 -29.65 10.24
C PHE A 302 0.46 -31.09 10.00
N ASP A 303 0.50 -31.55 8.75
CA ASP A 303 0.32 -32.97 8.44
C ASP A 303 1.63 -33.75 8.57
N ASP A 304 1.56 -35.07 8.35
CA ASP A 304 2.70 -35.98 8.44
C ASP A 304 3.84 -35.66 7.44
N LEU A 305 3.57 -34.80 6.45
CA LEU A 305 4.53 -34.33 5.45
C LEU A 305 5.05 -32.92 5.77
N GLY A 306 4.72 -32.37 6.94
CA GLY A 306 5.13 -31.03 7.37
C GLY A 306 4.38 -29.90 6.66
N ARG A 307 3.27 -30.19 5.97
CA ARG A 307 2.51 -29.17 5.24
C ARG A 307 1.54 -28.49 6.20
N LEU A 308 1.48 -27.16 6.11
CA LEU A 308 0.60 -26.37 6.95
C LEU A 308 -0.87 -26.67 6.67
N ILE A 309 -1.55 -27.24 7.65
CA ILE A 309 -3.00 -27.43 7.70
C ILE A 309 -3.61 -26.16 8.27
N GLY A 310 -4.54 -25.57 7.52
CA GLY A 310 -5.29 -24.41 7.97
C GLY A 310 -6.71 -24.41 7.46
N HIS A 311 -7.50 -23.47 7.97
CA HIS A 311 -8.88 -23.29 7.56
C HIS A 311 -8.95 -22.50 6.26
N CYS A 312 -9.60 -23.08 5.24
CA CYS A 312 -9.86 -22.39 3.99
C CYS A 312 -11.26 -21.77 4.02
N ALA A 313 -11.34 -20.47 4.34
CA ALA A 313 -12.58 -19.73 4.42
C ALA A 313 -13.15 -19.48 3.02
N GLY A 314 -14.32 -20.05 2.73
CA GLY A 314 -15.07 -19.77 1.50
C GLY A 314 -16.07 -18.63 1.68
N PHE A 315 -16.58 -18.12 0.57
CA PHE A 315 -17.66 -17.14 0.56
C PHE A 315 -19.04 -17.79 0.82
N ASP A 316 -19.93 -17.08 1.49
CA ASP A 316 -21.36 -17.34 1.32
C ASP A 316 -21.82 -16.95 -0.10
N LYS A 317 -23.06 -17.30 -0.46
CA LYS A 317 -23.57 -17.04 -1.82
C LYS A 317 -23.60 -15.54 -2.17
N ALA A 318 -23.99 -14.68 -1.22
CA ALA A 318 -24.09 -13.25 -1.46
C ALA A 318 -22.70 -12.60 -1.60
N ALA A 319 -21.73 -13.08 -0.82
CA ALA A 319 -20.33 -12.67 -0.90
C ALA A 319 -19.69 -13.12 -2.22
N GLN A 320 -19.97 -14.35 -2.66
CA GLN A 320 -19.52 -14.87 -3.95
C GLN A 320 -20.00 -13.98 -5.10
N ASP A 321 -21.29 -13.61 -5.09
CA ASP A 321 -21.88 -12.76 -6.13
C ASP A 321 -21.29 -11.34 -6.11
N THR A 322 -20.99 -10.77 -4.94
CA THR A 322 -20.24 -9.49 -4.85
C THR A 322 -18.84 -9.64 -5.43
N TRP A 323 -18.10 -10.68 -5.06
CA TRP A 323 -16.73 -10.88 -5.51
C TRP A 323 -16.66 -11.01 -7.04
N ILE A 324 -17.57 -11.77 -7.65
CA ILE A 324 -17.67 -11.91 -9.11
C ILE A 324 -17.95 -10.56 -9.78
N ARG A 325 -18.88 -9.76 -9.24
CA ARG A 325 -19.16 -8.41 -9.76
C ARG A 325 -17.91 -7.53 -9.71
N PHE A 326 -17.20 -7.52 -8.59
CA PHE A 326 -15.98 -6.74 -8.43
C PHE A 326 -14.88 -7.20 -9.39
N HIS A 327 -14.68 -8.50 -9.55
CA HIS A 327 -13.73 -9.06 -10.51
C HIS A 327 -14.02 -8.57 -11.94
N ASN A 328 -15.28 -8.69 -12.38
CA ASN A 328 -15.66 -8.29 -13.74
C ASN A 328 -15.57 -6.77 -13.95
N GLU A 329 -15.94 -5.97 -12.93
CA GLU A 329 -15.78 -4.51 -12.95
C GLU A 329 -14.31 -4.11 -13.15
N VAL A 330 -13.39 -4.72 -12.39
CA VAL A 330 -11.95 -4.44 -12.53
C VAL A 330 -11.45 -4.84 -13.92
N GLU A 331 -11.84 -6.02 -14.42
CA GLU A 331 -11.45 -6.50 -15.75
C GLU A 331 -11.92 -5.55 -16.86
N GLU A 332 -13.16 -5.03 -16.75
CA GLU A 332 -13.67 -4.02 -17.67
C GLU A 332 -12.86 -2.71 -17.61
N LEU A 333 -12.43 -2.28 -16.43
CA LEU A 333 -11.65 -1.04 -16.24
C LEU A 333 -10.19 -1.17 -16.67
N ILE A 334 -9.65 -2.38 -16.77
CA ILE A 334 -8.33 -2.68 -17.37
C ILE A 334 -8.36 -2.48 -18.89
N GLY A 335 -9.49 -2.77 -19.54
CA GLY A 335 -9.66 -2.76 -20.99
C GLY A 335 -9.66 -1.38 -21.64
N GLY A 336 -9.05 -1.27 -22.81
CA GLY A 336 -8.99 -0.03 -23.60
C GLY A 336 -8.20 1.08 -22.90
N ASP A 337 -8.70 2.31 -23.01
CA ASP A 337 -8.15 3.54 -22.39
C ASP A 337 -8.94 3.95 -21.13
N ARG A 338 -9.44 2.96 -20.37
CA ARG A 338 -10.20 3.17 -19.12
C ARG A 338 -9.28 3.38 -17.92
N GLU A 339 -9.88 3.56 -16.76
CA GLU A 339 -9.24 4.02 -15.52
C GLU A 339 -8.01 3.19 -15.10
N TYR A 340 -8.07 1.86 -15.22
CA TYR A 340 -6.97 0.97 -14.78
C TYR A 340 -6.04 0.54 -15.92
N SER A 341 -6.18 1.16 -17.11
CA SER A 341 -5.40 0.81 -18.30
C SER A 341 -3.89 1.02 -18.15
N THR A 342 -3.44 1.90 -17.26
CA THR A 342 -2.01 2.19 -16.97
C THR A 342 -1.43 1.33 -15.85
N ILE A 343 -2.27 0.62 -15.11
CA ILE A 343 -1.91 -0.21 -13.95
C ILE A 343 -2.41 -1.65 -14.10
N ARG A 344 -2.43 -2.17 -15.33
CA ARG A 344 -2.99 -3.49 -15.67
C ARG A 344 -2.40 -4.62 -14.82
N ASP A 345 -1.11 -4.52 -14.53
CA ASP A 345 -0.37 -5.43 -13.65
C ASP A 345 -0.96 -5.46 -12.24
N VAL A 346 -1.11 -4.30 -11.60
CA VAL A 346 -1.71 -4.16 -10.25
C VAL A 346 -3.19 -4.58 -10.27
N ALA A 347 -3.96 -4.06 -11.23
CA ALA A 347 -5.39 -4.30 -11.33
C ALA A 347 -5.73 -5.78 -11.54
N SER A 348 -4.91 -6.53 -12.29
CA SER A 348 -5.08 -7.97 -12.47
C SER A 348 -4.98 -8.78 -11.16
N LYS A 349 -4.41 -8.20 -10.09
CA LYS A 349 -4.30 -8.82 -8.75
C LYS A 349 -5.39 -8.35 -7.79
N ALA A 350 -6.21 -7.37 -8.17
CA ALA A 350 -7.17 -6.73 -7.28
C ALA A 350 -8.22 -7.70 -6.72
N ALA A 351 -8.82 -8.55 -7.55
CA ALA A 351 -9.83 -9.51 -7.10
C ALA A 351 -9.28 -10.52 -6.09
N GLU A 352 -8.02 -10.93 -6.27
CA GLU A 352 -7.32 -11.79 -5.31
C GLU A 352 -7.05 -11.06 -3.99
N ASN A 353 -6.47 -9.86 -4.05
CA ASN A 353 -6.21 -9.05 -2.86
C ASN A 353 -7.51 -8.70 -2.11
N ALA A 354 -8.61 -8.42 -2.80
CA ALA A 354 -9.92 -8.19 -2.18
C ALA A 354 -10.43 -9.44 -1.44
N ALA A 355 -10.23 -10.65 -1.97
CA ALA A 355 -10.58 -11.87 -1.28
C ALA A 355 -9.74 -12.08 0.00
N ARG A 356 -8.43 -11.81 -0.08
CA ARG A 356 -7.51 -11.91 1.07
C ARG A 356 -7.82 -10.88 2.16
N LEU A 357 -8.10 -9.63 1.75
CA LEU A 357 -8.61 -8.58 2.63
C LEU A 357 -9.90 -9.03 3.30
N ALA A 358 -10.89 -9.52 2.55
CA ALA A 358 -12.15 -9.98 3.12
C ALA A 358 -11.97 -11.10 4.15
N CYS A 359 -11.06 -12.05 3.88
CA CYS A 359 -10.69 -13.09 4.84
C CYS A 359 -10.12 -12.49 6.13
N CYS A 360 -9.15 -11.59 6.03
CA CYS A 360 -8.56 -10.89 7.19
C CYS A 360 -9.62 -10.13 8.00
N LEU A 361 -10.47 -9.33 7.32
CA LEU A 361 -11.51 -8.55 7.99
C LEU A 361 -12.55 -9.43 8.67
N HIS A 362 -13.01 -10.49 7.98
CA HIS A 362 -14.01 -11.42 8.49
C HIS A 362 -13.49 -12.19 9.70
N VAL A 363 -12.35 -12.88 9.56
CA VAL A 363 -11.76 -13.69 10.64
C VAL A 363 -11.45 -12.84 11.85
N PHE A 364 -10.90 -11.64 11.65
CA PHE A 364 -10.56 -10.76 12.77
C PHE A 364 -11.81 -10.25 13.49
N ALA A 365 -12.89 -9.93 12.76
CA ALA A 365 -14.13 -9.43 13.34
C ALA A 365 -14.92 -10.52 14.08
N THR A 366 -15.07 -11.70 13.48
CA THR A 366 -15.92 -12.80 14.00
C THR A 366 -15.16 -13.81 14.85
N TYR A 367 -13.92 -13.50 15.27
CA TYR A 367 -13.16 -14.39 16.14
C TYR A 367 -13.93 -14.66 17.44
N GLY A 368 -14.07 -15.95 17.77
CA GLY A 368 -14.87 -16.42 18.89
C GLY A 368 -16.24 -17.00 18.50
N ASP A 369 -16.77 -16.63 17.33
CA ASP A 369 -18.10 -17.07 16.87
C ASP A 369 -18.07 -18.45 16.15
N GLY A 370 -16.90 -19.07 16.08
CA GLY A 370 -16.64 -20.26 15.27
C GLY A 370 -16.31 -19.94 13.81
N LEU A 371 -15.96 -20.97 13.04
CA LEU A 371 -15.62 -20.81 11.64
C LEU A 371 -16.89 -20.59 10.80
N THR A 372 -17.08 -19.36 10.33
CA THR A 372 -18.20 -18.99 9.46
C THR A 372 -17.70 -18.64 8.06
N PRO A 373 -18.50 -18.87 7.00
CA PRO A 373 -18.18 -18.39 5.66
C PRO A 373 -18.01 -16.86 5.63
N ILE A 374 -17.11 -16.38 4.79
CA ILE A 374 -16.90 -14.94 4.59
C ILE A 374 -18.21 -14.35 4.05
N ASN A 375 -18.76 -13.40 4.81
CA ASN A 375 -20.06 -12.83 4.52
C ASN A 375 -20.01 -11.65 3.55
N ARG A 376 -21.18 -11.25 3.05
CA ARG A 376 -21.29 -10.13 2.11
C ARG A 376 -20.69 -8.82 2.65
N SER A 377 -20.87 -8.51 3.93
CA SER A 377 -20.35 -7.27 4.51
C SER A 377 -18.82 -7.21 4.45
N ALA A 378 -18.14 -8.32 4.76
CA ALA A 378 -16.69 -8.38 4.74
C ALA A 378 -16.12 -8.19 3.32
N ILE A 379 -16.74 -8.81 2.31
CA ILE A 379 -16.27 -8.63 0.93
C ILE A 379 -16.65 -7.26 0.34
N ASP A 380 -17.82 -6.71 0.66
CA ASP A 380 -18.20 -5.35 0.24
C ASP A 380 -17.19 -4.32 0.79
N SER A 381 -16.80 -4.45 2.07
CA SER A 381 -15.73 -3.66 2.69
C SER A 381 -14.37 -3.84 2.00
N ALA A 382 -13.96 -5.08 1.74
CA ALA A 382 -12.68 -5.36 1.10
C ALA A 382 -12.61 -4.81 -0.34
N CYS A 383 -13.70 -4.92 -1.11
CA CYS A 383 -13.79 -4.32 -2.44
C CYS A 383 -13.70 -2.79 -2.39
N ALA A 384 -14.32 -2.14 -1.39
CA ALA A 384 -14.22 -0.69 -1.24
C ALA A 384 -12.78 -0.24 -0.91
N LEU A 385 -12.10 -0.95 -0.01
CA LEU A 385 -10.68 -0.71 0.29
C LEU A 385 -9.80 -0.96 -0.93
N MET A 386 -10.05 -2.04 -1.67
CA MET A 386 -9.28 -2.37 -2.87
C MET A 386 -9.42 -1.33 -3.97
N ARG A 387 -10.63 -0.77 -4.20
CA ARG A 387 -10.81 0.35 -5.14
C ARG A 387 -9.96 1.55 -4.74
N TRP A 388 -9.95 1.91 -3.46
CA TRP A 388 -9.12 3.00 -2.97
C TRP A 388 -7.61 2.76 -3.23
N TYR A 389 -7.12 1.54 -3.03
CA TYR A 389 -5.73 1.18 -3.36
C TYR A 389 -5.45 1.18 -4.88
N LEU A 390 -6.42 0.83 -5.72
CA LEU A 390 -6.29 0.94 -7.17
C LEU A 390 -6.20 2.41 -7.60
N ASP A 391 -7.02 3.28 -7.02
CA ASP A 391 -6.99 4.72 -7.30
C ASP A 391 -5.64 5.33 -6.89
N GLU A 392 -5.08 4.89 -5.74
CA GLU A 392 -3.71 5.23 -5.34
C GLU A 392 -2.68 4.73 -6.36
N ALA A 393 -2.81 3.50 -6.87
CA ALA A 393 -1.91 2.97 -7.89
C ALA A 393 -1.98 3.77 -9.20
N VAL A 394 -3.18 4.19 -9.65
CA VAL A 394 -3.35 5.08 -10.80
C VAL A 394 -2.64 6.42 -10.56
N ARG A 395 -2.79 6.97 -9.35
CA ARG A 395 -2.11 8.21 -8.94
C ARG A 395 -0.59 8.07 -8.99
N PHE A 396 -0.04 6.96 -8.49
CA PHE A 396 1.39 6.67 -8.58
C PHE A 396 1.88 6.57 -10.02
N SER A 397 1.21 5.80 -10.87
CA SER A 397 1.62 5.68 -12.28
C SER A 397 1.59 7.02 -13.00
N SER A 398 0.57 7.85 -12.72
CA SER A 398 0.42 9.19 -13.31
C SER A 398 1.52 10.16 -12.85
N SER A 399 2.06 9.99 -11.64
CA SER A 399 3.13 10.84 -11.09
C SER A 399 4.51 10.57 -11.71
N THR A 400 4.75 9.35 -12.22
CA THR A 400 5.99 8.96 -12.90
C THR A 400 6.01 9.34 -14.39
N ASP A 401 4.84 9.42 -15.03
CA ASP A 401 4.70 9.72 -16.47
C ASP A 401 4.48 11.21 -16.78
N VAL A 402 4.78 12.11 -15.83
CA VAL A 402 4.58 13.55 -16.01
C VAL A 402 5.56 14.08 -17.05
N THR A 403 5.06 14.33 -18.26
CA THR A 403 5.81 14.97 -19.34
C THR A 403 6.32 16.35 -18.89
N ASP A 404 7.42 16.79 -19.49
CA ASP A 404 7.95 18.14 -19.23
C ASP A 404 6.90 19.23 -19.50
N GLU A 405 5.94 18.99 -20.40
CA GLU A 405 4.82 19.88 -20.71
C GLU A 405 3.88 20.09 -19.51
N VAL A 406 3.41 19.00 -18.87
CA VAL A 406 2.55 19.08 -17.68
C VAL A 406 3.28 19.72 -16.51
N ARG A 407 4.55 19.34 -16.29
CA ARG A 407 5.42 19.93 -15.25
C ARG A 407 5.62 21.43 -15.45
N ASN A 408 5.72 21.87 -16.72
CA ASN A 408 5.85 23.28 -17.05
C ASN A 408 4.54 24.04 -16.83
N ALA A 409 3.40 23.45 -17.19
CA ALA A 409 2.07 24.00 -16.96
C ALA A 409 1.75 24.17 -15.46
N GLU A 410 2.11 23.21 -14.61
CA GLU A 410 1.98 23.33 -13.15
C GLU A 410 2.78 24.50 -12.57
N LYS A 411 4.06 24.61 -12.93
CA LYS A 411 4.92 25.71 -12.46
C LYS A 411 4.34 27.07 -12.87
N LEU A 412 3.78 27.15 -14.07
CA LEU A 412 3.13 28.35 -14.56
C LEU A 412 1.84 28.63 -13.79
N GLU A 413 1.00 27.63 -13.58
CA GLU A 413 -0.26 27.77 -12.85
C GLU A 413 -0.04 28.19 -11.40
N GLN A 414 0.93 27.58 -10.70
CA GLN A 414 1.30 27.95 -9.34
C GLN A 414 1.68 29.43 -9.27
N TRP A 415 2.45 29.91 -10.24
CA TRP A 415 2.84 31.32 -10.33
C TRP A 415 1.64 32.24 -10.60
N LEU A 416 0.74 31.85 -11.50
CA LEU A 416 -0.48 32.59 -11.81
C LEU A 416 -1.39 32.70 -10.58
N CYS A 417 -1.65 31.58 -9.89
CA CYS A 417 -2.49 31.55 -8.69
C CYS A 417 -1.90 32.36 -7.54
N ARG A 418 -0.57 32.35 -7.37
CA ARG A 418 0.12 33.22 -6.40
C ARG A 418 -0.06 34.70 -6.77
N ARG A 419 0.13 35.06 -8.04
CA ARG A 419 -0.02 36.44 -8.53
C ARG A 419 -1.44 36.98 -8.33
N VAL A 420 -2.45 36.16 -8.63
CA VAL A 420 -3.87 36.52 -8.42
C VAL A 420 -4.16 36.75 -6.94
N ARG A 421 -3.59 35.94 -6.03
CA ARG A 421 -3.75 36.14 -4.58
C ARG A 421 -3.07 37.40 -4.07
N GLU A 422 -1.83 37.64 -4.48
CA GLU A 422 -1.07 38.82 -4.05
C GLU A 422 -1.66 40.13 -4.59
N LYS A 423 -2.16 40.13 -5.83
CA LYS A 423 -2.74 41.31 -6.48
C LYS A 423 -4.01 40.97 -7.28
N PRO A 424 -5.17 40.82 -6.62
CA PRO A 424 -6.41 40.34 -7.24
C PRO A 424 -6.99 41.23 -8.34
N ARG A 425 -6.63 42.52 -8.33
CA ARG A 425 -7.13 43.54 -9.27
C ARG A 425 -6.15 43.84 -10.41
N ASP A 426 -4.93 43.29 -10.37
CA ASP A 426 -3.94 43.54 -11.41
C ASP A 426 -4.21 42.64 -12.63
N PRO A 427 -4.35 43.21 -13.85
CA PRO A 427 -4.47 42.39 -15.04
C PRO A 427 -3.19 41.61 -15.31
N ILE A 428 -3.33 40.31 -15.58
CA ILE A 428 -2.22 39.44 -15.97
C ILE A 428 -2.17 39.38 -17.49
N THR A 429 -1.02 39.69 -18.09
CA THR A 429 -0.81 39.60 -19.55
C THR A 429 0.20 38.51 -19.89
N VAL A 430 0.09 37.94 -21.09
CA VAL A 430 1.07 36.95 -21.61
C VAL A 430 2.49 37.54 -21.61
N ASN A 431 2.65 38.81 -21.99
CA ASN A 431 3.95 39.48 -21.93
C ASN A 431 4.49 39.60 -20.50
N MET A 432 3.64 39.88 -19.51
CA MET A 432 4.06 39.89 -18.11
C MET A 432 4.51 38.50 -17.67
N VAL A 433 3.79 37.45 -18.05
CA VAL A 433 4.20 36.06 -17.75
C VAL A 433 5.54 35.73 -18.40
N ARG A 434 5.76 36.10 -19.66
CA ARG A 434 7.05 35.90 -20.34
C ARG A 434 8.21 36.62 -19.66
N GLN A 435 7.97 37.82 -19.10
CA GLN A 435 9.01 38.62 -18.44
C GLN A 435 9.25 38.25 -16.97
N LYS A 436 8.18 37.97 -16.21
CA LYS A 436 8.18 37.83 -14.75
C LYS A 436 7.76 36.45 -14.25
N GLY A 437 7.30 35.58 -15.14
CA GLY A 437 6.92 34.22 -14.84
C GLY A 437 8.10 33.36 -14.34
N PRO A 438 7.83 32.07 -14.04
CA PRO A 438 8.82 31.15 -13.48
C PRO A 438 10.11 31.13 -14.29
N GLY A 439 11.24 31.35 -13.62
CA GLY A 439 12.57 31.39 -14.27
C GLY A 439 12.88 30.13 -15.07
N ALA A 440 12.45 28.97 -14.58
CA ALA A 440 12.63 27.66 -15.23
C ALA A 440 11.94 27.53 -16.61
N LEU A 441 10.96 28.40 -16.91
CA LEU A 441 10.22 28.42 -18.17
C LEU A 441 10.73 29.50 -19.14
N ARG A 442 11.74 30.29 -18.76
CA ARG A 442 12.26 31.38 -19.59
C ARG A 442 13.12 30.81 -20.72
N GLY A 443 12.57 30.74 -21.93
CA GLY A 443 13.27 30.34 -23.14
C GLY A 443 12.44 29.41 -24.03
N GLY A 444 12.53 29.58 -25.35
CA GLY A 444 11.78 28.78 -26.32
C GLY A 444 10.27 29.00 -26.26
N LYS A 445 9.50 27.95 -26.57
CA LYS A 445 8.02 27.95 -26.57
C LYS A 445 7.38 27.51 -25.24
N ARG A 446 8.18 27.15 -24.22
CA ARG A 446 7.70 26.51 -22.98
C ARG A 446 6.58 27.24 -22.24
N ILE A 447 6.62 28.58 -22.19
CA ILE A 447 5.53 29.37 -21.57
C ILE A 447 4.27 29.34 -22.43
N ASP A 448 4.42 29.36 -23.75
CA ASP A 448 3.28 29.32 -24.67
C ASP A 448 2.66 27.92 -24.67
N ASP A 449 3.45 26.86 -24.74
CA ASP A 449 2.98 25.47 -24.68
C ASP A 449 2.27 25.19 -23.33
N ALA A 450 2.81 25.71 -22.22
CA ALA A 450 2.19 25.63 -20.90
C ALA A 450 0.87 26.42 -20.83
N LEU A 451 0.80 27.62 -21.43
CA LEU A 451 -0.43 28.41 -21.49
C LEU A 451 -1.51 27.74 -22.33
N ASP A 452 -1.11 27.13 -23.45
CA ASP A 452 -2.01 26.43 -24.36
C ASP A 452 -2.60 25.19 -23.65
N LEU A 453 -1.77 24.37 -23.00
CA LEU A 453 -2.24 23.24 -22.19
C LEU A 453 -3.21 23.67 -21.06
N LEU A 454 -2.88 24.74 -20.32
CA LEU A 454 -3.77 25.27 -19.29
C LEU A 454 -5.08 25.83 -19.88
N SER A 455 -5.04 26.35 -21.11
CA SER A 455 -6.22 26.86 -21.80
C SER A 455 -7.10 25.72 -22.30
N ASP A 456 -6.51 24.65 -22.82
CA ASP A 456 -7.20 23.44 -23.31
C ASP A 456 -7.91 22.69 -22.17
N LEU A 457 -7.25 22.59 -21.01
CA LEU A 457 -7.86 22.06 -19.78
C LEU A 457 -8.88 23.01 -19.16
N GLY A 458 -9.08 24.19 -19.75
CA GLY A 458 -9.98 25.21 -19.23
C GLY A 458 -9.58 25.67 -17.83
N ARG A 459 -8.29 25.69 -17.48
CA ARG A 459 -7.79 26.20 -16.19
C ARG A 459 -7.48 27.69 -16.25
N VAL A 460 -7.11 28.17 -17.44
CA VAL A 460 -7.00 29.59 -17.77
C VAL A 460 -7.80 29.93 -19.02
N ARG A 461 -8.12 31.21 -19.21
CA ARG A 461 -8.62 31.76 -20.48
C ARG A 461 -7.71 32.87 -20.93
N VAL A 462 -7.29 32.84 -22.18
CA VAL A 462 -6.48 33.90 -22.79
C VAL A 462 -7.35 34.69 -23.77
N LYS A 463 -7.54 35.99 -23.50
CA LYS A 463 -8.37 36.89 -24.32
C LYS A 463 -7.57 38.05 -24.88
N THR A 464 -8.00 38.53 -26.04
CA THR A 464 -7.58 39.81 -26.61
C THR A 464 -8.80 40.71 -26.71
N TYR A 465 -8.73 41.93 -26.17
CA TYR A 465 -9.84 42.88 -26.25
C TYR A 465 -9.83 43.63 -27.59
N PRO A 466 -11.00 43.98 -28.15
CA PRO A 466 -11.09 44.77 -29.38
C PRO A 466 -10.29 46.08 -29.28
N GLY A 467 -9.44 46.35 -30.27
CA GLY A 467 -8.58 47.55 -30.31
C GLY A 467 -7.24 47.42 -29.58
N GLY A 468 -6.96 46.31 -28.89
CA GLY A 468 -5.69 46.05 -28.22
C GLY A 468 -4.86 44.92 -28.84
N LYS A 469 -3.52 45.02 -28.78
CA LYS A 469 -2.59 43.93 -29.15
C LYS A 469 -2.25 43.00 -27.98
N SER A 470 -2.67 43.34 -26.77
CA SER A 470 -2.29 42.63 -25.55
C SER A 470 -3.21 41.42 -25.29
N ARG A 471 -2.60 40.26 -25.02
CA ARG A 471 -3.28 39.04 -24.56
C ARG A 471 -3.34 39.03 -23.03
N TYR A 472 -4.55 38.93 -22.48
CA TYR A 472 -4.84 38.90 -21.05
C TYR A 472 -5.18 37.48 -20.62
N ILE A 473 -4.72 37.09 -19.43
CA ILE A 473 -4.92 35.77 -18.83
C ILE A 473 -5.88 35.93 -17.66
N THR A 474 -6.93 35.11 -17.63
CA THR A 474 -7.82 34.94 -16.48
C THR A 474 -7.68 33.52 -15.97
N VAL A 475 -7.51 33.35 -14.66
CA VAL A 475 -7.40 32.04 -14.00
C VAL A 475 -8.77 31.62 -13.46
N ALA A 476 -9.13 30.35 -13.57
CA ALA A 476 -10.39 29.84 -13.05
C ALA A 476 -10.46 30.03 -11.52
N PRO A 477 -11.57 30.54 -10.96
CA PRO A 477 -11.71 30.67 -9.51
C PRO A 477 -11.57 29.34 -8.75
N GLN A 478 -12.00 28.22 -9.36
CA GLN A 478 -11.81 26.87 -8.84
C GLN A 478 -10.33 26.54 -8.70
N VAL A 479 -9.53 26.82 -9.73
CA VAL A 479 -8.08 26.57 -9.74
C VAL A 479 -7.38 27.41 -8.69
N VAL A 480 -7.77 28.68 -8.48
CA VAL A 480 -7.20 29.50 -7.40
C VAL A 480 -7.46 28.87 -6.02
N ARG A 481 -8.63 28.23 -5.82
CA ARG A 481 -8.97 27.50 -4.59
C ARG A 481 -8.19 26.20 -4.42
N GLU A 482 -7.90 25.47 -5.50
CA GLU A 482 -7.08 24.24 -5.45
C GLU A 482 -5.68 24.49 -4.89
N TRP A 483 -5.15 25.70 -5.07
CA TRP A 483 -3.83 26.10 -4.56
C TRP A 483 -3.88 26.88 -3.23
N SER A 484 -5.06 27.02 -2.62
CA SER A 484 -5.28 27.72 -1.33
C SER A 484 -5.04 26.77 -0.17
#